data_AF-A0A2G9PCZ5-F1
#
_entry.id   AF-A0A2G9PCZ5-F1
#
_cell.length_a   1.000
_cell.length_b   1.000
_cell.length_c   1.000
_cell.angle_alpha   90.00
_cell.angle_beta   90.00
_cell.angle_gamma   90.00
#
_symmetry.space_group_name_H-M   'P 1'
#
loop_
_entity.id
_entity.type
_entity.pdbx_description
1 polymer ?
#
loop_
_entity_poly.entity_id
_entity_poly.type
_entity_poly.pdbx_seq_one_letter_code
_entity_poly.pdbx_strand_id
1 'polypeptide(L)'
;TIDIRFLRTFWILIVVPIVTFILMYIYPSLEKKSAEIEIDAELPFATISMSAISGSMMNPARIFEILISTKDYPALKKEFTKMINEINLYGYDFVSALKNTSKNSPSKKLSELLNGLATTITSGGDLTNFFDERAETLLFNYRLEQERSSRTAETFMDIYISLLIAAPMILMLLMIIMKISGLGITMSFLTISLLISLVVIIVNIIFLAFLHLKKNK
;
A
#
# COMPACT_ATOMS: atom_id res chain seq x y z
N THR A 1 -34.77 5.49 -40.40
CA THR A 1 -33.37 5.02 -40.20
C THR A 1 -32.44 6.08 -39.61
N ILE A 2 -32.77 7.38 -39.73
CA ILE A 2 -31.94 8.50 -39.23
C ILE A 2 -32.05 8.68 -37.70
N ASP A 3 -33.23 8.43 -37.11
CA ASP A 3 -33.47 8.62 -35.66
C ASP A 3 -32.67 7.65 -34.77
N ILE A 4 -32.50 6.40 -35.20
CA ILE A 4 -31.74 5.37 -34.46
C ILE A 4 -30.24 5.68 -34.42
N ARG A 5 -29.70 6.33 -35.46
CA ARG A 5 -28.29 6.77 -35.46
C ARG A 5 -28.07 7.96 -34.55
N PHE A 6 -29.04 8.88 -34.47
CA PHE A 6 -28.96 10.05 -33.60
C PHE A 6 -29.00 9.66 -32.12
N LEU A 7 -29.88 8.73 -31.75
CA LEU A 7 -30.01 8.25 -30.37
C LEU A 7 -28.74 7.52 -29.87
N ARG A 8 -28.04 6.79 -30.75
CA ARG A 8 -26.79 6.08 -30.41
C ARG A 8 -25.62 7.03 -30.13
N THR A 9 -25.53 8.14 -30.87
CA THR A 9 -24.44 9.11 -30.72
C THR A 9 -24.70 10.11 -29.59
N PHE A 10 -25.96 10.39 -29.28
CA PHE A 10 -26.33 11.31 -28.20
C PHE A 10 -25.84 10.86 -26.82
N TRP A 11 -25.80 9.54 -26.56
CA TRP A 11 -25.32 9.03 -25.27
C TRP A 11 -23.81 9.25 -25.07
N ILE A 12 -23.01 9.22 -26.14
CA ILE A 12 -21.56 9.48 -26.08
C ILE A 12 -21.27 10.92 -25.64
N LEU A 13 -22.08 11.88 -26.11
CA LEU A 13 -21.95 13.29 -25.75
C LEU A 13 -22.09 13.53 -24.24
N ILE A 14 -22.89 12.70 -23.55
CA ILE A 14 -23.12 12.78 -22.10
C ILE A 14 -22.11 11.91 -21.33
N VAL A 15 -21.81 10.70 -21.81
CA VAL A 15 -20.96 9.74 -21.09
C VAL A 15 -19.50 10.18 -21.05
N VAL A 16 -18.95 10.68 -22.16
CA VAL A 16 -17.54 11.09 -22.22
C VAL A 16 -17.20 12.17 -21.19
N PRO A 17 -17.90 13.32 -21.12
CA PRO A 17 -17.55 14.35 -20.13
C PRO A 17 -17.76 13.88 -18.68
N ILE A 18 -18.75 13.02 -18.41
CA ILE A 18 -18.96 12.43 -17.08
C ILE A 18 -17.78 11.52 -16.70
N VAL A 19 -17.36 10.64 -17.60
CA VAL A 19 -16.22 9.74 -17.37
C VAL A 19 -14.93 10.54 -17.22
N THR A 20 -14.70 11.55 -18.05
CA THR A 20 -13.53 12.44 -17.94
C THR A 20 -13.53 13.19 -16.60
N PHE A 21 -14.67 13.70 -16.16
CA PHE A 21 -14.80 14.38 -14.87
C PHE A 21 -14.53 13.44 -13.69
N ILE A 22 -15.07 12.22 -13.73
CA ILE A 22 -14.83 11.18 -12.71
C ILE A 22 -13.35 10.80 -12.67
N LEU A 23 -12.72 10.55 -13.81
CA LEU A 23 -11.30 10.22 -13.90
C LEU A 23 -10.43 11.35 -13.37
N MET A 24 -10.75 12.60 -13.73
CA MET A 24 -10.02 13.79 -13.26
C MET A 24 -10.13 13.97 -11.74
N TYR A 25 -11.26 13.58 -11.14
CA TYR A 25 -11.45 13.65 -9.69
C TYR A 25 -10.73 12.51 -8.94
N ILE A 26 -10.73 11.29 -9.49
CA ILE A 26 -10.14 10.11 -8.83
C ILE A 26 -8.61 10.08 -8.97
N TYR A 27 -8.08 10.44 -10.13
CA TYR A 27 -6.65 10.42 -10.43
C TYR A 27 -5.76 11.10 -9.37
N PRO A 28 -6.02 12.35 -8.93
CA PRO A 28 -5.17 13.00 -7.91
C PRO A 28 -5.21 12.28 -6.55
N SER A 29 -6.35 11.66 -6.20
CA SER A 29 -6.43 10.89 -4.96
C SER A 29 -5.60 9.61 -5.02
N LEU A 30 -5.51 8.96 -6.19
CA LEU A 30 -4.68 7.77 -6.39
C LEU A 30 -3.20 8.13 -6.33
N GLU A 31 -2.79 9.20 -7.01
CA GLU A 31 -1.41 9.69 -7.01
C GLU A 31 -0.97 10.07 -5.59
N LYS A 32 -1.83 10.78 -4.84
CA LYS A 32 -1.57 11.12 -3.43
C LYS A 32 -1.36 9.88 -2.58
N LYS A 33 -2.21 8.86 -2.74
CA LYS A 33 -2.10 7.60 -1.98
C LYS A 33 -0.84 6.83 -2.35
N SER A 34 -0.44 6.81 -3.63
CA SER A 34 0.81 6.19 -4.07
C SER A 34 2.01 6.87 -3.44
N ALA A 35 2.06 8.21 -3.49
CA ALA A 35 3.12 9.00 -2.87
C ALA A 35 3.17 8.81 -1.35
N GLU A 36 2.01 8.73 -0.68
CA GLU A 36 1.92 8.43 0.75
C GLU A 36 2.54 7.06 1.08
N ILE A 37 2.20 6.01 0.32
CA ILE A 37 2.75 4.66 0.53
C ILE A 37 4.27 4.63 0.34
N GLU A 38 4.78 5.26 -0.72
CA GLU A 38 6.21 5.31 -0.99
C GLU A 38 6.97 6.07 0.11
N ILE A 39 6.46 7.22 0.53
CA ILE A 39 7.03 8.02 1.62
C ILE A 39 7.04 7.22 2.92
N ASP A 40 5.91 6.60 3.29
CA ASP A 40 5.77 5.85 4.53
C ASP A 40 6.70 4.63 4.60
N ALA A 41 7.01 4.01 3.45
CA ALA A 41 7.93 2.90 3.35
C ALA A 41 9.39 3.32 3.57
N GLU A 42 9.78 4.49 3.06
CA GLU A 42 11.15 5.03 3.20
C GLU A 42 11.40 5.70 4.57
N LEU A 43 10.37 6.32 5.14
CA LEU A 43 10.44 7.16 6.35
C LEU A 43 11.15 6.54 7.56
N PRO A 44 10.88 5.28 7.98
CA PRO A 44 11.57 4.70 9.14
C PRO A 44 13.08 4.62 8.92
N PHE A 45 13.53 4.22 7.73
CA PHE A 45 14.95 4.07 7.40
C PHE A 45 15.66 5.42 7.24
N ALA A 46 14.99 6.38 6.61
CA ALA A 46 15.49 7.74 6.52
C ALA A 46 15.63 8.36 7.91
N THR A 47 14.68 8.13 8.82
CA THR A 47 14.73 8.68 10.19
C THR A 47 15.86 8.05 11.01
N ILE A 48 16.14 6.75 10.84
CA ILE A 48 17.35 6.11 11.42
C ILE A 48 18.62 6.81 10.93
N SER A 49 18.67 7.12 9.62
CA SER A 49 19.80 7.86 9.05
C SER A 49 19.89 9.28 9.60
N MET A 50 18.74 9.97 9.78
CA MET A 50 18.70 11.29 10.40
C MET A 50 19.27 11.28 11.81
N SER A 51 18.93 10.27 12.62
CA SER A 51 19.46 10.12 13.97
C SER A 51 20.98 9.91 13.97
N ALA A 52 21.48 9.00 13.12
CA ALA A 52 22.91 8.74 13.01
C ALA A 52 23.71 9.99 12.60
N ILE A 53 23.10 10.89 11.80
CA ILE A 53 23.74 12.11 11.31
C ILE A 53 23.60 13.26 12.32
N SER A 54 22.48 13.36 13.05
CA SER A 54 22.15 14.53 13.89
C SER A 54 23.15 14.79 15.01
N GLY A 55 23.78 13.74 15.56
CA GLY A 55 24.73 13.87 16.67
C GLY A 55 26.00 14.68 16.35
N SER A 56 26.34 14.83 15.07
CA SER A 56 27.57 15.52 14.62
C SER A 56 27.34 16.93 14.08
N MET A 57 26.09 17.37 13.98
CA MET A 57 25.71 18.48 13.08
C MET A 57 25.36 19.76 13.83
N MET A 58 26.08 20.83 13.51
CA MET A 58 25.82 22.18 14.03
C MET A 58 24.63 22.87 13.32
N ASN A 59 24.26 22.40 12.12
CA ASN A 59 23.11 22.91 11.37
C ASN A 59 22.10 21.77 11.04
N PRO A 60 20.89 21.79 11.61
CA PRO A 60 19.87 20.76 11.37
C PRO A 60 19.41 20.64 9.91
N ALA A 61 19.44 21.73 9.14
CA ALA A 61 19.03 21.71 7.73
C ALA A 61 19.95 20.81 6.88
N ARG A 62 21.23 20.69 7.27
CA ARG A 62 22.22 19.89 6.55
C ARG A 62 21.89 18.39 6.58
N ILE A 63 21.10 17.92 7.56
CA ILE A 63 20.69 16.51 7.67
C ILE A 63 19.89 16.12 6.42
N PHE A 64 18.97 16.99 6.02
CA PHE A 64 18.12 16.79 4.85
C PHE A 64 18.92 16.88 3.54
N GLU A 65 19.90 17.79 3.46
CA GLU A 65 20.79 17.88 2.30
C GLU A 65 21.62 16.61 2.10
N ILE A 66 22.10 16.00 3.19
CA ILE A 66 22.82 14.71 3.13
C ILE A 66 21.88 13.62 2.62
N LEU A 67 20.66 13.51 3.13
CA LEU A 67 19.67 12.53 2.66
C LEU A 67 19.28 12.69 1.20
N ILE A 68 19.17 13.93 0.72
CA ILE A 68 18.91 14.22 -0.71
C ILE A 68 20.06 13.69 -1.57
N SER A 69 21.30 13.72 -1.04
CA SER A 69 22.52 13.33 -1.76
C SER A 69 22.75 11.82 -1.85
N THR A 70 22.33 11.04 -0.84
CA THR A 70 22.51 9.57 -0.81
C THR A 70 21.68 8.84 -1.85
N LYS A 71 20.58 9.43 -2.34
CA LYS A 71 19.65 8.85 -3.35
C LYS A 71 18.95 7.55 -2.92
N ASP A 72 19.15 7.07 -1.70
CA ASP A 72 18.52 5.85 -1.16
C ASP A 72 17.01 6.01 -0.92
N TYR A 73 16.53 7.26 -0.79
CA TYR A 73 15.14 7.59 -0.46
C TYR A 73 14.52 8.48 -1.56
N PRO A 74 14.17 7.93 -2.74
CA PRO A 74 13.69 8.72 -3.87
C PRO A 74 12.39 9.49 -3.59
N ALA A 75 11.42 8.90 -2.87
CA ALA A 75 10.16 9.57 -2.56
C ALA A 75 10.37 10.72 -1.57
N LEU A 76 11.14 10.48 -0.50
CA LEU A 76 11.50 11.52 0.47
C LEU A 76 12.40 12.59 -0.12
N LYS A 77 13.31 12.24 -1.02
CA LYS A 77 14.16 13.21 -1.72
C LYS A 77 13.33 14.28 -2.42
N LYS A 78 12.21 13.91 -3.04
CA LYS A 78 11.30 14.87 -3.71
C LYS A 78 10.73 15.87 -2.71
N GLU A 79 10.29 15.41 -1.54
CA GLU A 79 9.71 16.28 -0.50
C GLU A 79 10.77 17.12 0.20
N PHE A 80 11.93 16.55 0.55
CA PHE A 80 13.02 17.28 1.18
C PHE A 80 13.66 18.29 0.24
N THR A 81 13.74 18.00 -1.07
CA THR A 81 14.23 18.98 -2.05
C THR A 81 13.31 20.20 -2.12
N LYS A 82 11.99 20.00 -2.09
CA LYS A 82 11.03 21.11 -2.02
C LYS A 82 11.23 21.94 -0.75
N MET A 83 11.36 21.27 0.39
CA MET A 83 11.60 21.93 1.68
C MET A 83 12.91 22.74 1.70
N ILE A 84 14.01 22.18 1.20
CA ILE A 84 15.29 22.90 1.13
C ILE A 84 15.22 24.07 0.14
N ASN A 85 14.46 23.92 -0.96
CA ASN A 85 14.22 25.02 -1.89
C ASN A 85 13.42 26.17 -1.24
N GLU A 86 12.51 25.90 -0.30
CA GLU A 86 11.82 26.94 0.50
C GLU A 86 12.81 27.84 1.24
N ILE A 87 13.92 27.27 1.72
CA ILE A 87 14.95 28.01 2.43
C ILE A 87 15.86 28.74 1.43
N ASN A 88 16.40 28.01 0.46
CA ASN A 88 17.45 28.52 -0.43
C ASN A 88 16.95 29.48 -1.52
N LEU A 89 15.71 29.30 -2.00
CA LEU A 89 15.14 30.11 -3.09
C LEU A 89 14.15 31.15 -2.58
N TYR A 90 13.31 30.79 -1.60
CA TYR A 90 12.25 31.66 -1.12
C TYR A 90 12.61 32.41 0.18
N GLY A 91 13.76 32.07 0.80
CA GLY A 91 14.25 32.76 1.99
C GLY A 91 13.45 32.48 3.26
N TYR A 92 12.68 31.39 3.31
CA TYR A 92 11.99 30.99 4.53
C TYR A 92 12.97 30.51 5.59
N ASP A 93 12.66 30.76 6.87
CA ASP A 93 13.40 30.14 7.96
C ASP A 93 13.14 28.63 8.02
N PHE A 94 14.10 27.89 8.59
CA PHE A 94 14.06 26.43 8.62
C PHE A 94 12.80 25.88 9.31
N VAL A 95 12.35 26.52 10.39
CA VAL A 95 11.17 26.07 11.15
C VAL A 95 9.90 26.31 10.35
N SER A 96 9.79 27.44 9.65
CA SER A 96 8.68 27.73 8.74
C SER A 96 8.65 26.76 7.56
N ALA A 97 9.80 26.45 6.96
CA ALA A 97 9.89 25.47 5.87
C ALA A 97 9.45 24.06 6.30
N LEU A 98 9.85 23.63 7.51
CA LEU A 98 9.38 22.37 8.10
C LEU A 98 7.85 22.36 8.28
N LYS A 99 7.27 23.42 8.84
CA LYS A 99 5.82 23.53 9.05
C LYS A 99 5.04 23.61 7.73
N ASN A 100 5.56 24.32 6.74
CA ASN A 100 4.90 24.44 5.44
C ASN A 100 4.93 23.10 4.68
N THR A 101 6.08 22.43 4.66
CA THR A 101 6.23 21.10 4.07
C THR A 101 5.35 20.08 4.80
N SER A 102 5.28 20.15 6.13
CA SER A 102 4.41 19.30 6.93
C SER A 102 2.92 19.43 6.57
N LYS A 103 2.43 20.64 6.33
CA LYS A 103 1.03 20.91 5.95
C LYS A 103 0.68 20.39 4.55
N ASN A 104 1.64 20.40 3.64
CA ASN A 104 1.46 20.02 2.24
C ASN A 104 1.85 18.56 1.94
N SER A 105 2.38 17.84 2.93
CA SER A 105 2.80 16.44 2.79
C SER A 105 1.60 15.51 2.54
N PRO A 106 1.71 14.55 1.58
CA PRO A 106 0.69 13.53 1.39
C PRO A 106 0.66 12.51 2.54
N SER A 107 1.80 12.28 3.21
CA SER A 107 1.92 11.35 4.35
C SER A 107 1.70 12.05 5.69
N LYS A 108 0.84 11.45 6.52
CA LYS A 108 0.60 11.88 7.90
C LYS A 108 1.82 11.63 8.81
N LYS A 109 2.50 10.50 8.65
CA LYS A 109 3.69 10.15 9.47
C LYS A 109 4.82 11.15 9.23
N LEU A 110 5.06 11.52 7.97
CA LEU A 110 6.03 12.57 7.61
C LEU A 110 5.61 13.93 8.15
N SER A 111 4.33 14.30 8.01
CA SER A 111 3.78 15.55 8.55
C SER A 111 4.05 15.69 10.05
N GLU A 112 3.80 14.63 10.82
CA GLU A 112 4.06 14.58 12.26
C GLU A 112 5.55 14.64 12.61
N LEU A 113 6.42 13.94 11.85
CA LEU A 113 7.88 14.01 12.04
C LEU A 113 8.39 15.46 11.86
N LEU A 114 8.00 16.13 10.77
CA LEU A 114 8.45 17.50 10.47
C LEU A 114 7.90 18.52 11.47
N ASN A 115 6.63 18.39 11.90
CA ASN A 115 6.06 19.25 12.94
C ASN A 115 6.71 19.02 14.31
N GLY A 116 6.97 17.75 14.66
CA GLY A 116 7.70 17.39 15.87
C GLY A 116 9.08 18.03 15.87
N LEU A 117 9.82 17.90 14.75
CA LEU A 117 11.15 18.49 14.60
C LEU A 117 11.12 20.02 14.73
N ALA A 118 10.17 20.68 14.06
CA ALA A 118 9.98 22.11 14.16
C ALA A 118 9.76 22.55 15.62
N THR A 119 9.00 21.77 16.38
CA THR A 119 8.73 22.04 17.80
C THR A 119 9.98 21.84 18.65
N THR A 120 10.69 20.71 18.48
CA THR A 120 11.94 20.41 19.18
C THR A 120 12.99 21.47 18.96
N ILE A 121 13.14 21.97 17.73
CA ILE A 121 14.07 23.07 17.41
C ILE A 121 13.67 24.35 18.15
N THR A 122 12.38 24.71 18.11
CA THR A 122 11.91 25.94 18.79
C THR A 122 12.03 25.88 20.32
N SER A 123 11.97 24.68 20.91
CA SER A 123 12.14 24.49 22.35
C SER A 123 13.60 24.27 22.78
N GLY A 124 14.55 24.21 21.83
CA GLY A 124 15.95 23.91 22.11
C GLY A 124 16.21 22.47 22.58
N GLY A 125 15.36 21.53 22.16
CA GLY A 125 15.47 20.12 22.51
C GLY A 125 16.61 19.40 21.79
N ASP A 126 16.94 18.21 22.28
CA ASP A 126 17.96 17.35 21.67
C ASP A 126 17.41 16.67 20.41
N LEU A 127 18.01 17.02 19.27
CA LEU A 127 17.61 16.49 17.97
C LEU A 127 17.95 15.01 17.80
N THR A 128 19.04 14.54 18.43
CA THR A 128 19.46 13.14 18.34
C THR A 128 18.47 12.25 19.07
N ASN A 129 18.15 12.59 20.32
CA ASN A 129 17.12 11.88 21.07
C ASN A 129 15.76 11.93 20.36
N PHE A 130 15.38 13.09 19.79
CA PHE A 130 14.15 13.21 19.01
C PHE A 130 14.11 12.26 17.81
N PHE A 131 15.17 12.20 17.01
CA PHE A 131 15.21 11.32 15.85
C PHE A 131 15.31 9.84 16.26
N ASP A 132 16.01 9.51 17.35
CA ASP A 132 16.08 8.14 17.89
C ASP A 132 14.69 7.63 18.31
N GLU A 133 13.99 8.37 19.17
CA GLU A 133 12.64 7.99 19.63
C GLU A 133 11.67 7.85 18.46
N ARG A 134 11.77 8.77 17.49
CA ARG A 134 10.88 8.77 16.32
C ARG A 134 11.23 7.65 15.34
N ALA A 135 12.52 7.34 15.16
CA ALA A 135 12.98 6.20 14.38
C ALA A 135 12.49 4.89 14.97
N GLU A 136 12.61 4.69 16.29
CA GLU A 136 12.12 3.50 16.98
C GLU A 136 10.61 3.32 16.78
N THR A 137 9.85 4.40 16.99
CA THR A 137 8.39 4.40 16.81
C THR A 137 7.99 4.06 15.37
N LEU A 138 8.64 4.68 14.38
CA LEU A 138 8.35 4.45 12.96
C LEU A 138 8.74 3.02 12.55
N LEU A 139 9.89 2.52 13.00
CA LEU A 139 10.36 1.18 12.70
C LEU A 139 9.48 0.11 13.35
N PHE A 140 9.01 0.34 14.58
CA PHE A 140 8.05 -0.53 15.25
C PHE A 140 6.75 -0.63 14.47
N ASN A 141 6.18 0.52 14.07
CA ASN A 141 4.95 0.55 13.28
C ASN A 141 5.13 -0.14 11.91
N TYR A 142 6.26 0.08 11.25
CA TYR A 142 6.59 -0.57 9.99
C TYR A 142 6.66 -2.09 10.13
N ARG A 143 7.34 -2.60 11.17
CA ARG A 143 7.41 -4.04 11.46
C ARG A 143 6.03 -4.62 11.75
N LEU A 144 5.19 -3.90 12.49
CA LEU A 144 3.83 -4.31 12.80
C LEU A 144 2.93 -4.37 11.55
N GLU A 145 3.05 -3.40 10.64
CA GLU A 145 2.34 -3.40 9.35
C GLU A 145 2.79 -4.57 8.47
N GLN A 146 4.10 -4.87 8.44
CA GLN A 146 4.65 -6.00 7.70
C GLN A 146 4.20 -7.35 8.30
N GLU A 147 4.19 -7.47 9.62
CA GLU A 147 3.67 -8.64 10.32
C GLU A 147 2.18 -8.86 10.04
N ARG A 148 1.35 -7.82 10.11
CA ARG A 148 -0.07 -7.90 9.75
C ARG A 148 -0.29 -8.33 8.32
N SER A 149 0.54 -7.84 7.40
CA SER A 149 0.51 -8.23 5.99
C SER A 149 0.82 -9.71 5.82
N SER A 150 1.87 -10.21 6.50
CA SER A 150 2.22 -11.64 6.51
C SER A 150 1.11 -12.51 7.12
N ARG A 151 0.48 -12.06 8.21
CA ARG A 151 -0.62 -12.81 8.86
C ARG A 151 -1.87 -12.84 8.01
N THR A 152 -2.14 -11.76 7.27
CA THR A 152 -3.21 -11.75 6.28
C THR A 152 -2.93 -12.75 5.16
N ALA A 153 -1.69 -12.82 4.66
CA ALA A 153 -1.30 -13.80 3.64
C ALA A 153 -1.41 -15.24 4.16
N GLU A 154 -0.99 -15.50 5.39
CA GLU A 154 -1.14 -16.79 6.09
C GLU A 154 -2.60 -17.22 6.18
N THR A 155 -3.47 -16.31 6.63
CA THR A 155 -4.92 -16.56 6.70
C THR A 155 -5.49 -16.95 5.32
N PHE A 156 -5.03 -16.31 4.23
CA PHE A 156 -5.45 -16.68 2.88
C PHE A 156 -4.92 -18.06 2.44
N MET A 157 -3.69 -18.42 2.83
CA MET A 157 -3.13 -19.75 2.57
C MET A 157 -3.91 -20.84 3.30
N ASP A 158 -4.29 -20.61 4.56
CA ASP A 158 -5.09 -21.55 5.33
C ASP A 158 -6.47 -21.78 4.72
N ILE A 159 -7.13 -20.70 4.27
CA ILE A 159 -8.41 -20.78 3.55
C ILE A 159 -8.24 -21.59 2.25
N TYR A 160 -7.15 -21.34 1.50
CA TYR A 160 -6.85 -22.06 0.28
C TYR A 160 -6.65 -23.56 0.55
N ILE A 161 -5.78 -23.93 1.50
CA ILE A 161 -5.51 -25.33 1.83
C ILE A 161 -6.78 -26.03 2.32
N SER A 162 -7.54 -25.40 3.21
CA SER A 162 -8.74 -26.03 3.80
C SER A 162 -9.86 -26.22 2.77
N LEU A 163 -10.18 -25.19 1.99
CA LEU A 163 -11.35 -25.20 1.11
C LEU A 163 -11.07 -25.78 -0.28
N LEU A 164 -9.89 -25.54 -0.83
CA LEU A 164 -9.56 -25.94 -2.21
C LEU A 164 -8.77 -27.23 -2.31
N ILE A 165 -8.07 -27.64 -1.24
CA ILE A 165 -7.31 -28.89 -1.21
C ILE A 165 -8.00 -29.92 -0.31
N ALA A 166 -8.12 -29.62 0.99
CA ALA A 166 -8.57 -30.61 1.98
C ALA A 166 -10.04 -31.02 1.76
N ALA A 167 -10.97 -30.08 1.56
CA ALA A 167 -12.38 -30.40 1.36
C ALA A 167 -12.64 -31.28 0.13
N PRO A 168 -12.10 -30.98 -1.07
CA PRO A 168 -12.22 -31.88 -2.23
C PRO A 168 -11.56 -33.23 -2.04
N MET A 169 -10.40 -33.28 -1.36
CA MET A 169 -9.72 -34.55 -1.05
C MET A 169 -10.57 -35.43 -0.13
N ILE A 170 -11.15 -34.87 0.93
CA ILE A 170 -12.05 -35.60 1.84
C ILE A 170 -13.30 -36.06 1.10
N LEU A 171 -13.91 -35.21 0.28
CA LEU A 171 -15.08 -35.56 -0.52
C LEU A 171 -14.76 -36.70 -1.49
N MET A 172 -13.61 -36.63 -2.16
CA MET A 172 -13.13 -37.69 -3.05
C MET A 172 -12.95 -39.01 -2.30
N LEU A 173 -12.34 -38.98 -1.10
CA LEU A 173 -12.18 -40.15 -0.25
C LEU A 173 -13.52 -40.78 0.13
N LEU A 174 -14.49 -39.97 0.57
CA LEU A 174 -15.83 -40.43 0.93
C LEU A 174 -16.57 -41.07 -0.25
N MET A 175 -16.50 -40.44 -1.43
CA MET A 175 -17.11 -40.97 -2.66
C MET A 175 -16.49 -42.32 -3.06
N ILE A 176 -15.18 -42.49 -2.89
CA ILE A 176 -14.49 -43.76 -3.15
C ILE A 176 -15.00 -44.84 -2.19
N ILE A 177 -15.09 -44.54 -0.90
CA ILE A 177 -15.58 -45.49 0.12
C ILE A 177 -17.02 -45.91 -0.20
N MET A 178 -17.93 -44.97 -0.48
CA MET A 178 -19.33 -45.27 -0.82
C MET A 178 -19.45 -46.17 -2.05
N LYS A 179 -18.60 -45.96 -3.06
CA LYS A 179 -18.57 -46.79 -4.26
C LYS A 179 -18.12 -48.22 -3.96
N ILE A 180 -17.06 -48.39 -3.17
CA ILE A 180 -16.52 -49.70 -2.79
C ILE A 180 -17.51 -50.46 -1.89
N SER A 181 -18.18 -49.77 -0.97
CA SER A 181 -19.19 -50.36 -0.08
C SER A 181 -20.52 -50.70 -0.76
N GLY A 182 -20.70 -50.40 -2.05
CA GLY A 182 -21.91 -50.71 -2.80
C GLY A 182 -23.13 -49.84 -2.46
N LEU A 183 -22.92 -48.70 -1.80
CA LEU A 183 -23.97 -47.79 -1.29
C LEU A 183 -24.60 -46.88 -2.39
N GLY A 184 -25.00 -47.46 -3.53
CA GLY A 184 -25.97 -46.83 -4.44
C GLY A 184 -25.46 -45.69 -5.32
N ILE A 185 -24.15 -45.46 -5.47
CA ILE A 185 -23.64 -44.55 -6.51
C ILE A 185 -23.50 -45.33 -7.81
N THR A 186 -24.45 -45.14 -8.73
CA THR A 186 -24.48 -45.77 -10.07
C THR A 186 -23.48 -45.16 -11.06
N MET A 187 -22.89 -44.00 -10.72
CA MET A 187 -21.93 -43.28 -11.56
C MET A 187 -20.56 -43.97 -11.57
N SER A 188 -19.91 -43.99 -12.75
CA SER A 188 -18.54 -44.51 -12.87
C SER A 188 -17.56 -43.67 -12.04
N PHE A 189 -16.49 -44.30 -11.55
CA PHE A 189 -15.42 -43.60 -10.81
C PHE A 189 -14.81 -42.47 -11.65
N LEU A 190 -14.66 -42.71 -12.95
CA LEU A 190 -14.13 -41.73 -13.88
C LEU A 190 -15.04 -40.50 -13.96
N THR A 191 -16.36 -40.71 -14.02
CA THR A 191 -17.35 -39.62 -14.04
C THR A 191 -17.32 -38.79 -12.76
N ILE A 192 -17.26 -39.43 -11.58
CA ILE A 192 -17.22 -38.75 -10.28
C ILE A 192 -15.93 -37.95 -10.13
N SER A 193 -14.78 -38.54 -10.46
CA SER A 193 -13.47 -37.88 -10.41
C SER A 193 -13.46 -36.66 -11.33
N LEU A 194 -13.95 -36.77 -12.56
CA LEU A 194 -13.99 -35.68 -13.53
C LEU A 194 -14.91 -34.54 -13.04
N LEU A 195 -16.06 -34.86 -12.44
CA LEU A 195 -17.00 -33.88 -11.91
C LEU A 195 -16.40 -33.11 -10.71
N ILE A 196 -15.76 -33.80 -9.77
CA ILE A 196 -15.08 -33.18 -8.64
C ILE A 196 -13.92 -32.30 -9.14
N SER A 197 -13.08 -32.80 -10.04
CA SER A 197 -11.99 -32.02 -10.63
C SER A 197 -12.50 -30.77 -11.33
N LEU A 198 -13.62 -30.85 -12.06
CA LEU A 198 -14.24 -29.69 -12.71
C LEU A 198 -14.71 -28.65 -11.68
N VAL A 199 -15.37 -29.09 -10.60
CA VAL A 199 -15.78 -28.21 -9.51
C VAL A 199 -14.57 -27.54 -8.87
N VAL A 200 -13.51 -28.28 -8.56
CA VAL A 200 -12.28 -27.72 -7.97
C VAL A 200 -11.67 -26.66 -8.89
N ILE A 201 -11.58 -26.93 -10.20
CA ILE A 201 -11.06 -25.96 -11.18
C ILE A 201 -11.88 -24.67 -11.15
N ILE A 202 -13.21 -24.77 -11.16
CA ILE A 202 -14.11 -23.60 -11.13
C ILE A 202 -13.89 -22.81 -9.84
N VAL A 203 -13.88 -23.46 -8.68
CA VAL A 203 -13.68 -22.77 -7.40
C VAL A 203 -12.27 -22.15 -7.32
N ASN A 204 -11.24 -22.79 -7.89
CA ASN A 204 -9.88 -22.25 -7.94
C ASN A 204 -9.81 -20.98 -8.81
N ILE A 205 -10.47 -20.98 -9.97
CA ILE A 205 -10.59 -19.77 -10.83
C ILE A 205 -11.29 -18.64 -10.08
N ILE A 206 -12.39 -18.93 -9.39
CA ILE A 206 -13.13 -17.94 -8.58
C ILE A 206 -12.24 -17.37 -7.47
N PHE A 207 -11.50 -18.23 -6.77
CA PHE A 207 -10.61 -17.81 -5.69
C PHE A 207 -9.44 -16.95 -6.20
N LEU A 208 -8.84 -17.32 -7.32
CA LEU A 208 -7.79 -16.51 -7.96
C LEU A 208 -8.33 -15.16 -8.41
N ALA A 209 -9.52 -15.10 -8.99
CA ALA A 209 -10.17 -13.85 -9.35
C ALA A 209 -10.43 -12.96 -8.13
N PHE A 210 -10.90 -13.55 -7.02
CA PHE A 210 -11.10 -12.84 -5.76
C PHE A 210 -9.79 -12.28 -5.18
N LEU A 211 -8.72 -13.08 -5.18
CA LEU A 211 -7.41 -12.65 -4.68
C LEU A 211 -6.85 -11.51 -5.54
N HIS A 212 -6.98 -11.60 -6.85
CA HIS A 212 -6.53 -10.55 -7.77
C HIS A 212 -7.27 -9.22 -7.54
N LEU A 213 -8.58 -9.27 -7.29
CA LEU A 213 -9.37 -8.08 -6.93
C LEU A 213 -8.96 -7.46 -5.59
N LYS A 214 -8.55 -8.29 -4.63
CA LYS A 214 -8.15 -7.82 -3.29
C LYS A 214 -6.70 -7.31 -3.25
N LYS A 215 -5.80 -7.85 -4.07
CA LYS A 215 -4.43 -7.34 -4.25
C LYS A 215 -4.39 -5.93 -4.85
N ASN A 216 -5.42 -5.55 -5.61
CA ASN A 216 -5.49 -4.28 -6.35
C ASN A 216 -6.19 -3.14 -5.58
N LYS A 217 -6.40 -3.27 -4.26
CA LYS A 217 -6.99 -2.25 -3.37
C LYS A 217 -6.03 -1.89 -2.24
#